data_AF-A0A969AG49-F1
#
_entry.id   AF-A0A969AG49-F1
#
_cell.length_a   1.000
_cell.length_b   1.000
_cell.length_c   1.000
_cell.angle_alpha   90.00
_cell.angle_beta   90.00
_cell.angle_gamma   90.00
#
_symmetry.space_group_name_H-M   'P 1'
#
loop_
_entity.id
_entity.type
_entity.pdbx_description
1 polymer ?
#
loop_
_entity_poly.entity_id
_entity_poly.type
_entity_poly.pdbx_seq_one_letter_code
_entity_poly.pdbx_strand_id
1 'polypeptide(L)'
;MDEVSWGLFVRPTCWRVNDDAEGYARWLGALHGAPRTPRYLSPDDVRAQLAGPLAAIDFSHFLDRMSYQDSLFADFVGALVGTANEIDPETPCGIVGAQAPSLWGGYDYAKLMRKVQFLEAYDTGSAPEIARSFAPEATLVSTHFHSEEKGVDSWFAWSRFAHGQRGLIGWVEGWFEGEEPRPWLKEFAPVLRELSALGPRTAGARWENDGIAIYYSHPSIQLSWLLDSEAHGATWPNRNRDAELGTAGCVRRAWEFLLNDAGLQYDFLAYDRVGREGVPASIRFLILPATFALSEVEAERIREFAARGGVVIADFMCGLFDQHGRGRTKGALDDLFGVEHGGDLRAKDFFGERLWVESDQEAGYEAKSYARLLGTVKSGMEEGFARPERGLTGTARYASINTHLGIGERAVAALQLGAVRGC
;
A
#
# COMPACT_ATOMS: atom_id res chain seq x y z
N MET A 1 -24.90 -0.89 7.88
CA MET A 1 -23.48 -0.53 7.73
C MET A 1 -23.05 0.05 9.06
N ASP A 2 -22.04 -0.53 9.69
CA ASP A 2 -21.42 0.01 10.91
C ASP A 2 -20.06 0.60 10.54
N GLU A 3 -19.73 1.76 11.11
CA GLU A 3 -18.45 2.41 10.89
C GLU A 3 -17.35 1.70 11.68
N VAL A 4 -16.51 0.98 10.94
CA VAL A 4 -15.30 0.35 11.47
C VAL A 4 -14.15 1.22 10.99
N SER A 5 -14.06 2.44 11.53
CA SER A 5 -13.15 3.49 11.01
C SER A 5 -11.68 3.11 11.08
N TRP A 6 -11.31 2.01 11.74
CA TRP A 6 -9.94 1.54 11.91
C TRP A 6 -9.89 0.02 11.97
N GLY A 7 -8.83 -0.55 11.38
CA GLY A 7 -8.50 -1.97 11.57
C GLY A 7 -8.09 -2.27 13.02
N LEU A 8 -7.79 -3.54 13.30
CA LEU A 8 -7.61 -4.08 14.67
C LEU A 8 -6.43 -3.52 15.49
N PHE A 9 -5.75 -2.48 15.04
CA PHE A 9 -4.39 -2.14 15.44
C PHE A 9 -4.13 -0.63 15.50
N VAL A 10 -4.86 0.16 16.30
CA VAL A 10 -4.64 1.62 16.29
C VAL A 10 -3.42 2.10 17.10
N ARG A 11 -2.73 1.19 17.81
CA ARG A 11 -1.51 1.53 18.58
C ARG A 11 -0.44 0.46 18.48
N PRO A 12 0.86 0.85 18.41
CA PRO A 12 2.00 -0.06 18.24
C PRO A 12 2.34 -0.81 19.54
N THR A 13 1.45 -1.72 19.95
CA THR A 13 1.62 -2.57 21.13
C THR A 13 1.42 -4.04 20.77
N CYS A 14 1.71 -4.94 21.72
CA CYS A 14 1.49 -6.36 21.53
C CYS A 14 0.01 -6.73 21.73
N TRP A 15 -0.80 -6.50 20.69
CA TRP A 15 -2.20 -6.92 20.70
C TRP A 15 -2.37 -8.45 20.73
N ARG A 16 -3.37 -8.90 21.48
CA ARG A 16 -3.88 -10.26 21.44
C ARG A 16 -5.37 -10.18 21.21
N VAL A 17 -5.78 -10.35 19.95
CA VAL A 17 -7.18 -10.17 19.52
C VAL A 17 -8.10 -11.25 20.08
N ASN A 18 -7.56 -12.44 20.37
CA ASN A 18 -8.29 -13.50 21.06
C ASN A 18 -7.37 -14.32 21.97
N ASP A 19 -8.00 -15.07 22.89
CA ASP A 19 -7.29 -15.92 23.84
C ASP A 19 -6.95 -17.32 23.28
N ASP A 20 -7.18 -17.58 21.99
CA ASP A 20 -6.95 -18.89 21.37
C ASP A 20 -5.48 -19.10 20.94
N ALA A 21 -4.62 -19.36 21.93
CA ALA A 21 -3.20 -19.65 21.71
C ALA A 21 -2.98 -20.95 20.92
N GLU A 22 -3.87 -21.94 21.08
CA GLU A 22 -3.79 -23.20 20.35
C GLU A 22 -4.16 -23.00 18.87
N GLY A 23 -5.17 -22.18 18.57
CA GLY A 23 -5.53 -21.77 17.22
C GLY A 23 -4.39 -21.05 16.52
N TYR A 24 -3.73 -20.12 17.22
CA TYR A 24 -2.55 -19.47 16.66
C TYR A 24 -1.39 -20.45 16.42
N ALA A 25 -1.14 -21.39 17.35
CA ALA A 25 -0.12 -22.43 17.16
C ALA A 25 -0.44 -23.35 15.97
N ARG A 26 -1.71 -23.75 15.80
CA ARG A 26 -2.17 -24.53 14.63
C ARG A 26 -1.98 -23.76 13.33
N TRP A 27 -2.33 -22.46 13.33
CA TRP A 27 -2.16 -21.60 12.16
C TRP A 27 -0.67 -21.45 11.78
N LEU A 28 0.22 -21.24 12.74
CA LEU A 28 1.67 -21.22 12.50
C LEU A 28 2.16 -22.57 11.97
N GLY A 29 1.64 -23.67 12.52
CA GLY A 29 1.94 -25.01 12.05
C GLY A 29 1.59 -25.24 10.58
N ALA A 30 0.41 -24.75 10.16
CA ALA A 30 -0.03 -24.80 8.78
C ALA A 30 0.82 -23.88 7.87
N LEU A 31 1.13 -22.67 8.34
CA LEU A 31 1.90 -21.69 7.59
C LEU A 31 3.33 -22.16 7.30
N HIS A 32 4.01 -22.74 8.29
CA HIS A 32 5.41 -23.17 8.18
C HIS A 32 5.57 -24.65 7.82
N GLY A 33 4.47 -25.41 7.72
CA GLY A 33 4.50 -26.86 7.50
C GLY A 33 5.09 -27.68 8.65
N ALA A 34 5.31 -27.06 9.82
CA ALA A 34 5.88 -27.68 11.01
C ALA A 34 5.39 -26.97 12.28
N PRO A 35 5.22 -27.70 13.41
CA PRO A 35 4.80 -27.09 14.67
C PRO A 35 5.71 -25.93 15.08
N ARG A 36 5.10 -24.80 15.47
CA ARG A 36 5.84 -23.60 15.88
C ARG A 36 5.19 -22.96 17.09
N THR A 37 6.01 -22.54 18.05
CA THR A 37 5.54 -21.92 19.29
C THR A 37 5.11 -20.47 19.04
N PRO A 38 3.87 -20.09 19.40
CA PRO A 38 3.44 -18.70 19.42
C PRO A 38 4.39 -17.81 20.22
N ARG A 39 4.71 -16.64 19.67
CA ARG A 39 5.37 -15.56 20.39
C ARG A 39 4.60 -14.27 20.20
N TYR A 40 4.48 -13.51 21.28
CA TYR A 40 3.80 -12.24 21.34
C TYR A 40 4.86 -11.17 21.53
N LEU A 41 5.30 -10.58 20.43
CA LEU A 41 6.34 -9.55 20.38
C LEU A 41 5.71 -8.19 20.10
N SER A 42 6.12 -7.17 20.84
CA SER A 42 5.87 -5.76 20.55
C SER A 42 6.84 -5.24 19.48
N PRO A 43 6.58 -4.07 18.89
CA PRO A 43 7.55 -3.40 18.03
C PRO A 43 8.91 -3.15 18.71
N ASP A 44 8.93 -2.84 20.01
CA ASP A 44 10.19 -2.61 20.74
C ASP A 44 11.04 -3.89 20.87
N ASP A 45 10.41 -5.07 20.92
CA ASP A 45 11.11 -6.36 20.98
C ASP A 45 11.89 -6.67 19.70
N VAL A 46 11.46 -6.11 18.55
CA VAL A 46 12.04 -6.42 17.24
C VAL A 46 12.87 -5.29 16.67
N ARG A 47 12.55 -4.02 16.96
CA ARG A 47 13.20 -2.84 16.34
C ARG A 47 14.72 -2.82 16.52
N ALA A 48 15.24 -3.27 17.66
CA ALA A 48 16.68 -3.29 17.93
C ALA A 48 17.49 -4.12 16.92
N GLN A 49 16.85 -5.06 16.21
CA GLN A 49 17.49 -5.87 15.18
C GLN A 49 17.95 -5.04 13.97
N LEU A 50 17.33 -3.87 13.71
CA LEU A 50 17.66 -2.99 12.57
C LEU A 50 19.08 -2.41 12.63
N ALA A 51 19.70 -2.37 13.81
CA ALA A 51 21.11 -2.01 13.97
C ALA A 51 22.09 -3.09 13.45
N GLY A 52 21.60 -4.32 13.27
CA GLY A 52 22.34 -5.47 12.79
C GLY A 52 22.50 -5.51 11.26
N PRO A 53 23.27 -6.47 10.74
CA PRO A 53 23.27 -6.78 9.32
C PRO A 53 21.94 -7.42 8.90
N LEU A 54 21.58 -7.27 7.62
CA LEU A 54 20.33 -7.76 7.03
C LEU A 54 20.06 -9.24 7.38
N ALA A 55 21.04 -10.12 7.20
CA ALA A 55 20.88 -11.55 7.46
C ALA A 55 20.67 -11.92 8.94
N ALA A 56 20.86 -10.98 9.87
CA ALA A 56 20.56 -11.18 11.30
C ALA A 56 19.15 -10.72 11.69
N ILE A 57 18.41 -10.08 10.79
CA ILE A 57 17.06 -9.60 11.03
C ILE A 57 16.05 -10.75 10.85
N ASP A 58 15.29 -11.06 11.90
CA ASP A 58 14.18 -12.00 11.87
C ASP A 58 12.94 -11.39 12.54
N PHE A 59 12.03 -10.89 11.69
CA PHE A 59 10.73 -10.39 12.11
C PHE A 59 9.61 -11.42 12.00
N SER A 60 9.91 -12.69 11.69
CA SER A 60 8.91 -13.73 11.40
C SER A 60 7.90 -13.91 12.51
N HIS A 61 8.33 -13.99 13.76
CA HIS A 61 7.40 -14.11 14.89
C HIS A 61 6.47 -12.90 15.03
N PHE A 62 6.93 -11.71 14.66
CA PHE A 62 6.13 -10.49 14.71
C PHE A 62 5.16 -10.43 13.52
N LEU A 63 5.66 -10.55 12.29
CA LEU A 63 4.82 -10.46 11.09
C LEU A 63 3.84 -11.62 10.94
N ASP A 64 4.22 -12.85 11.33
CA ASP A 64 3.29 -13.98 11.38
C ASP A 64 2.11 -13.67 12.30
N ARG A 65 2.36 -13.02 13.45
CA ARG A 65 1.32 -12.59 14.38
C ARG A 65 0.43 -11.52 13.77
N MET A 66 1.00 -10.54 13.08
CA MET A 66 0.21 -9.48 12.43
C MET A 66 -0.68 -10.09 11.34
N SER A 67 -0.11 -10.91 10.46
CA SER A 67 -0.85 -11.61 9.40
C SER A 67 -1.94 -12.54 9.93
N TYR A 68 -1.70 -13.26 11.04
CA TYR A 68 -2.71 -14.06 11.72
C TYR A 68 -3.88 -13.19 12.18
N GLN A 69 -3.60 -12.08 12.85
CA GLN A 69 -4.66 -11.22 13.37
C GLN A 69 -5.42 -10.47 12.24
N ASP A 70 -4.75 -10.09 11.14
CA ASP A 70 -5.43 -9.59 9.94
C ASP A 70 -6.41 -10.63 9.38
N SER A 71 -6.03 -11.91 9.44
CA SER A 71 -6.88 -13.01 8.98
C SER A 71 -8.10 -13.19 9.90
N LEU A 72 -7.89 -13.17 11.21
CA LEU A 72 -8.98 -13.20 12.19
C LEU A 72 -9.98 -12.06 11.99
N PHE A 73 -9.47 -10.86 11.72
CA PHE A 73 -10.31 -9.70 11.43
C PHE A 73 -11.18 -9.92 10.19
N ALA A 74 -10.54 -10.27 9.07
CA ALA A 74 -11.21 -10.45 7.80
C ALA A 74 -12.22 -11.59 7.87
N ASP A 75 -11.90 -12.67 8.58
CA ASP A 75 -12.82 -13.79 8.81
C ASP A 75 -14.01 -13.37 9.67
N PHE A 76 -13.80 -12.56 10.72
CA PHE A 76 -14.89 -12.00 11.51
C PHE A 76 -15.83 -11.11 10.67
N VAL A 77 -15.27 -10.17 9.90
CA VAL A 77 -16.06 -9.33 8.98
C VAL A 77 -16.81 -10.19 7.96
N GLY A 78 -16.15 -11.21 7.41
CA GLY A 78 -16.78 -12.14 6.48
C GLY A 78 -17.93 -12.95 7.09
N ALA A 79 -17.83 -13.33 8.36
CA ALA A 79 -18.91 -14.01 9.07
C ALA A 79 -20.12 -13.07 9.28
N LEU A 80 -19.88 -11.79 9.58
CA LEU A 80 -20.95 -10.78 9.69
C LEU A 80 -21.64 -10.56 8.33
N VAL A 81 -20.87 -10.39 7.26
CA VAL A 81 -21.39 -10.28 5.88
C VAL A 81 -22.18 -11.53 5.49
N GLY A 82 -21.65 -12.72 5.80
CA GLY A 82 -22.35 -13.99 5.55
C GLY A 82 -23.69 -14.06 6.27
N THR A 83 -23.73 -13.66 7.54
CA THR A 83 -24.96 -13.61 8.35
C THR A 83 -25.98 -12.63 7.78
N ALA A 84 -25.54 -11.46 7.30
CA ALA A 84 -26.42 -10.50 6.64
C ALA A 84 -27.02 -11.09 5.35
N ASN A 85 -26.20 -11.77 4.55
CA ASN A 85 -26.60 -12.36 3.28
C ASN A 85 -27.53 -13.58 3.44
N GLU A 86 -27.51 -14.28 4.59
CA GLU A 86 -28.50 -15.31 4.92
C GLU A 86 -29.92 -14.72 5.09
N ILE A 87 -30.02 -13.44 5.48
CA ILE A 87 -31.28 -12.72 5.69
C ILE A 87 -31.70 -11.99 4.40
N ASP A 88 -30.76 -11.32 3.74
CA ASP A 88 -30.96 -10.57 2.50
C ASP A 88 -29.82 -10.86 1.49
N PRO A 89 -29.99 -11.85 0.60
CA PRO A 89 -28.94 -12.25 -0.33
C PRO A 89 -28.76 -11.29 -1.53
N GLU A 90 -29.69 -10.35 -1.76
CA GLU A 90 -29.65 -9.47 -2.93
C GLU A 90 -28.92 -8.15 -2.66
N THR A 91 -28.82 -7.73 -1.40
CA THR A 91 -28.18 -6.46 -1.01
C THR A 91 -26.68 -6.65 -0.72
N PRO A 92 -25.77 -5.93 -1.42
CA PRO A 92 -24.35 -5.94 -1.09
C PRO A 92 -24.08 -5.51 0.36
N CYS A 93 -23.30 -6.31 1.09
CA CYS A 93 -22.95 -6.04 2.47
C CYS A 93 -21.43 -5.82 2.65
N GLY A 94 -21.07 -4.99 3.63
CA GLY A 94 -19.68 -4.70 3.99
C GLY A 94 -19.56 -3.59 5.02
N ILE A 95 -18.41 -2.90 5.02
CA ILE A 95 -18.04 -1.93 6.06
C ILE A 95 -17.91 -0.51 5.51
N VAL A 96 -18.00 0.47 6.41
CA VAL A 96 -17.73 1.88 6.13
C VAL A 96 -16.56 2.39 6.98
N GLY A 97 -15.89 3.45 6.52
CA GLY A 97 -14.72 4.05 7.18
C GLY A 97 -13.39 3.31 6.99
N ALA A 98 -13.23 2.52 5.93
CA ALA A 98 -11.97 1.79 5.72
C ALA A 98 -10.79 2.74 5.44
N GLN A 99 -9.67 2.48 6.13
CA GLN A 99 -8.45 3.30 6.15
C GLN A 99 -7.41 2.75 5.17
N ALA A 100 -6.31 3.48 5.02
CA ALA A 100 -5.15 3.07 4.24
C ALA A 100 -4.68 1.64 4.55
N PRO A 101 -4.05 0.94 3.58
CA PRO A 101 -3.24 -0.23 3.89
C PRO A 101 -2.06 0.18 4.80
N SER A 102 -2.01 -0.40 6.00
CA SER A 102 -1.03 -0.08 7.03
C SER A 102 -0.94 -1.23 8.03
N LEU A 103 0.19 -1.35 8.73
CA LEU A 103 0.35 -2.26 9.86
C LEU A 103 -0.55 -1.89 11.05
N TRP A 104 -0.70 -0.58 11.31
CA TRP A 104 -1.50 -0.06 12.42
C TRP A 104 -2.66 0.78 11.87
N GLY A 105 -3.88 0.46 12.31
CA GLY A 105 -5.13 1.15 11.97
C GLY A 105 -5.63 0.87 10.56
N GLY A 106 -4.81 0.22 9.73
CA GLY A 106 -5.13 -0.11 8.35
C GLY A 106 -5.62 -1.53 8.13
N TYR A 107 -5.62 -1.94 6.87
CA TYR A 107 -6.17 -3.22 6.41
C TYR A 107 -5.22 -3.93 5.44
N ASP A 108 -5.14 -5.27 5.55
CA ASP A 108 -4.74 -6.11 4.43
C ASP A 108 -5.93 -6.22 3.46
N TYR A 109 -5.92 -5.39 2.42
CA TYR A 109 -6.98 -5.34 1.42
C TYR A 109 -7.09 -6.64 0.62
N ALA A 110 -5.99 -7.40 0.46
CA ALA A 110 -6.05 -8.69 -0.25
C ALA A 110 -6.90 -9.71 0.53
N LYS A 111 -6.91 -9.61 1.86
CA LYS A 111 -7.77 -10.41 2.75
C LYS A 111 -9.18 -9.81 2.85
N LEU A 112 -9.29 -8.52 3.14
CA LEU A 112 -10.58 -7.85 3.37
C LEU A 112 -11.51 -7.91 2.15
N MET A 113 -10.99 -7.60 0.96
CA MET A 113 -11.84 -7.49 -0.24
C MET A 113 -12.44 -8.82 -0.72
N ARG A 114 -12.00 -9.95 -0.14
CA ARG A 114 -12.63 -11.27 -0.37
C ARG A 114 -13.85 -11.52 0.50
N LYS A 115 -14.09 -10.64 1.48
CA LYS A 115 -15.06 -10.84 2.55
C LYS A 115 -16.22 -9.86 2.48
N VAL A 116 -16.12 -8.82 1.65
CA VAL A 116 -17.11 -7.74 1.52
C VAL A 116 -17.55 -7.57 0.07
N GLN A 117 -18.79 -7.12 -0.13
CA GLN A 117 -19.38 -6.79 -1.43
C GLN A 117 -19.62 -5.27 -1.57
N PHE A 118 -19.54 -4.55 -0.47
CA PHE A 118 -19.66 -3.11 -0.36
C PHE A 118 -18.50 -2.56 0.47
N LEU A 119 -17.94 -1.42 0.09
CA LEU A 119 -16.92 -0.75 0.88
C LEU A 119 -17.04 0.76 0.73
N GLU A 120 -17.09 1.47 1.86
CA GLU A 120 -16.62 2.85 1.89
C GLU A 120 -15.17 2.88 2.37
N ALA A 121 -14.29 3.40 1.51
CA ALA A 121 -12.88 3.62 1.85
C ALA A 121 -12.57 5.12 1.77
N TYR A 122 -11.89 5.62 2.80
CA TYR A 122 -11.27 6.94 2.75
C TYR A 122 -10.14 6.93 1.74
N ASP A 123 -9.95 8.05 1.04
CA ASP A 123 -8.88 8.23 0.05
C ASP A 123 -7.51 8.43 0.72
N THR A 124 -7.08 7.41 1.45
CA THR A 124 -5.82 7.37 2.19
C THR A 124 -5.02 6.16 1.74
N GLY A 125 -3.73 6.36 1.43
CA GLY A 125 -2.84 5.29 1.00
C GLY A 125 -3.34 4.46 -0.19
N SER A 126 -4.08 5.07 -1.13
CA SER A 126 -4.58 4.41 -2.36
C SER A 126 -5.69 3.38 -2.13
N ALA A 127 -6.34 3.40 -0.96
CA ALA A 127 -7.33 2.40 -0.57
C ALA A 127 -8.46 2.20 -1.60
N PRO A 128 -9.08 3.25 -2.20
CA PRO A 128 -10.13 3.06 -3.19
C PRO A 128 -9.67 2.31 -4.45
N GLU A 129 -8.52 2.67 -5.00
CA GLU A 129 -7.94 2.06 -6.20
C GLU A 129 -7.50 0.62 -5.95
N ILE A 130 -6.93 0.34 -4.76
CA ILE A 130 -6.60 -1.02 -4.31
C ILE A 130 -7.88 -1.86 -4.21
N ALA A 131 -8.91 -1.36 -3.55
CA ALA A 131 -10.18 -2.05 -3.39
C ALA A 131 -10.83 -2.36 -4.75
N ARG A 132 -10.86 -1.39 -5.66
CA ARG A 132 -11.38 -1.53 -7.03
C ARG A 132 -10.64 -2.62 -7.80
N SER A 133 -9.33 -2.68 -7.66
CA SER A 133 -8.49 -3.65 -8.37
C SER A 133 -8.70 -5.09 -7.86
N PHE A 134 -8.98 -5.26 -6.56
CA PHE A 134 -9.11 -6.58 -5.95
C PHE A 134 -10.52 -7.16 -6.02
N ALA A 135 -11.53 -6.30 -5.99
CA ALA A 135 -12.93 -6.69 -6.11
C ALA A 135 -13.66 -5.70 -7.04
N PRO A 136 -13.48 -5.82 -8.38
CA PRO A 136 -14.07 -4.88 -9.34
C PRO A 136 -15.60 -4.90 -9.37
N GLU A 137 -16.22 -5.96 -8.84
CA GLU A 137 -17.68 -6.09 -8.72
C GLU A 137 -18.22 -5.51 -7.41
N ALA A 138 -17.35 -5.13 -6.46
CA ALA A 138 -17.78 -4.54 -5.20
C ALA A 138 -18.32 -3.12 -5.41
N THR A 139 -19.35 -2.76 -4.65
CA THR A 139 -19.87 -1.39 -4.64
C THR A 139 -18.97 -0.53 -3.77
N LEU A 140 -18.20 0.35 -4.40
CA LEU A 140 -17.30 1.28 -3.72
C LEU A 140 -17.93 2.67 -3.62
N VAL A 141 -17.86 3.26 -2.44
CA VAL A 141 -18.32 4.63 -2.17
C VAL A 141 -17.27 5.41 -1.37
N SER A 142 -17.41 6.73 -1.30
CA SER A 142 -16.61 7.57 -0.42
C SER A 142 -17.45 8.59 0.32
N THR A 143 -17.04 8.92 1.53
CA THR A 143 -17.57 10.08 2.25
C THR A 143 -17.03 11.39 1.68
N HIS A 144 -17.95 12.29 1.37
CA HIS A 144 -17.70 13.68 1.03
C HIS A 144 -17.71 14.54 2.29
N PHE A 145 -16.62 15.30 2.47
CA PHE A 145 -16.49 16.35 3.47
C PHE A 145 -16.49 17.69 2.75
N HIS A 146 -17.33 18.63 3.21
CA HIS A 146 -17.38 19.97 2.62
C HIS A 146 -16.06 20.71 2.80
N SER A 147 -15.60 21.35 1.73
CA SER A 147 -14.48 22.28 1.75
C SER A 147 -14.94 23.72 1.45
N GLU A 148 -14.45 24.67 2.24
CA GLU A 148 -14.62 26.10 1.98
C GLU A 148 -13.87 26.55 0.71
N GLU A 149 -12.93 25.74 0.20
CA GLU A 149 -12.24 26.02 -1.05
C GLU A 149 -13.12 25.76 -2.26
N LYS A 150 -13.38 26.83 -3.02
CA LYS A 150 -14.30 26.80 -4.16
C LYS A 150 -13.92 25.74 -5.19
N GLY A 151 -14.88 24.86 -5.49
CA GLY A 151 -14.77 23.85 -6.53
C GLY A 151 -14.22 22.51 -6.04
N VAL A 152 -13.72 22.41 -4.81
CA VAL A 152 -13.21 21.15 -4.24
C VAL A 152 -14.32 20.10 -4.12
N ASP A 153 -15.52 20.47 -3.66
CA ASP A 153 -16.67 19.55 -3.57
C ASP A 153 -17.02 18.94 -4.95
N SER A 154 -17.09 19.80 -5.97
CA SER A 154 -17.38 19.40 -7.34
C SER A 154 -16.27 18.52 -7.91
N TRP A 155 -15.01 18.91 -7.74
CA TRP A 155 -13.85 18.14 -8.18
C TRP A 155 -13.82 16.76 -7.53
N PHE A 156 -14.06 16.69 -6.21
CA PHE A 156 -14.10 15.44 -5.46
C PHE A 156 -15.16 14.50 -6.03
N ALA A 157 -16.40 14.98 -6.19
CA ALA A 157 -17.49 14.16 -6.69
C ALA A 157 -17.21 13.60 -8.10
N TRP A 158 -16.69 14.44 -9.01
CA TRP A 158 -16.29 14.00 -10.35
C TRP A 158 -15.10 13.04 -10.33
N SER A 159 -14.08 13.31 -9.50
CA SER A 159 -12.91 12.45 -9.34
C SER A 159 -13.32 11.05 -8.87
N ARG A 160 -14.16 10.95 -7.83
CA ARG A 160 -14.64 9.65 -7.32
C ARG A 160 -15.46 8.90 -8.35
N PHE A 161 -16.37 9.57 -9.05
CA PHE A 161 -17.15 8.97 -10.13
C PHE A 161 -16.25 8.45 -11.27
N ALA A 162 -15.26 9.25 -11.70
CA ALA A 162 -14.31 8.89 -12.74
C ALA A 162 -13.40 7.72 -12.32
N HIS A 163 -13.06 7.61 -11.04
CA HIS A 163 -12.26 6.51 -10.48
C HIS A 163 -13.08 5.24 -10.18
N GLY A 164 -14.31 5.17 -10.68
CA GLY A 164 -15.12 3.95 -10.63
C GLY A 164 -15.99 3.80 -9.38
N GLN A 165 -16.07 4.80 -8.51
CA GLN A 165 -17.00 4.76 -7.38
C GLN A 165 -18.45 4.87 -7.85
N ARG A 166 -19.35 4.34 -7.02
CA ARG A 166 -20.78 4.15 -7.34
C ARG A 166 -21.72 4.90 -6.40
N GLY A 167 -21.16 5.68 -5.48
CA GLY A 167 -21.94 6.51 -4.57
C GLY A 167 -21.07 7.44 -3.74
N LEU A 168 -21.71 8.43 -3.16
CA LEU A 168 -21.12 9.35 -2.19
C LEU A 168 -21.95 9.32 -0.91
N ILE A 169 -21.28 9.23 0.22
CA ILE A 169 -21.88 9.42 1.55
C ILE A 169 -21.64 10.90 1.92
N GLY A 170 -22.67 11.62 2.36
CA GLY A 170 -22.50 13.00 2.83
C GLY A 170 -22.17 13.02 4.32
N TRP A 171 -21.03 13.60 4.72
CA TRP A 171 -20.80 13.92 6.13
C TRP A 171 -21.58 15.17 6.50
N VAL A 172 -22.84 14.98 6.91
CA VAL A 172 -23.83 16.07 7.04
C VAL A 172 -23.60 17.02 8.22
N GLU A 173 -22.57 16.79 9.03
CA GLU A 173 -22.22 17.70 10.11
C GLU A 173 -21.92 19.10 9.57
N GLY A 174 -22.60 20.11 10.12
CA GLY A 174 -22.44 21.49 9.69
C GLY A 174 -23.14 21.85 8.36
N TRP A 175 -23.88 20.94 7.72
CA TRP A 175 -24.59 21.23 6.46
C TRP A 175 -25.79 22.18 6.63
N PHE A 176 -26.31 22.27 7.87
CA PHE A 176 -27.53 23.02 8.18
C PHE A 176 -27.30 24.02 9.31
N GLU A 177 -28.00 25.15 9.24
CA GLU A 177 -28.20 26.09 10.34
C GLU A 177 -29.64 25.95 10.83
N GLY A 178 -29.86 25.10 11.84
CA GLY A 178 -31.21 24.64 12.19
C GLY A 178 -31.76 23.73 11.09
N GLU A 179 -32.89 24.08 10.49
CA GLU A 179 -33.48 23.35 9.35
C GLU A 179 -33.04 23.92 7.99
N GLU A 180 -32.34 25.06 7.97
CA GLU A 180 -31.95 25.74 6.73
C GLU A 180 -30.64 25.17 6.18
N PRO A 181 -30.62 24.69 4.91
CA PRO A 181 -29.39 24.22 4.29
C PRO A 181 -28.44 25.39 4.01
N ARG A 182 -27.15 25.19 4.30
CA ARG A 182 -26.11 26.19 4.00
C ARG A 182 -26.05 26.53 2.50
N PRO A 183 -25.70 27.77 2.12
CA PRO A 183 -25.72 28.21 0.72
C PRO A 183 -24.94 27.33 -0.27
N TRP A 184 -23.79 26.79 0.14
CA TRP A 184 -22.93 25.96 -0.71
C TRP A 184 -23.63 24.68 -1.22
N LEU A 185 -24.62 24.15 -0.47
CA LEU A 185 -25.42 23.00 -0.92
C LEU A 185 -26.21 23.32 -2.20
N LYS A 186 -26.66 24.57 -2.38
CA LYS A 186 -27.33 25.00 -3.60
C LYS A 186 -26.38 25.04 -4.79
N GLU A 187 -25.09 25.32 -4.55
CA GLU A 187 -24.04 25.31 -5.57
C GLU A 187 -23.59 23.89 -5.92
N PHE A 188 -23.56 22.99 -4.94
CA PHE A 188 -23.13 21.60 -5.13
C PHE A 188 -24.24 20.70 -5.71
N ALA A 189 -25.51 20.94 -5.38
CA ALA A 189 -26.64 20.12 -5.81
C ALA A 189 -26.73 19.90 -7.34
N PRO A 190 -26.47 20.88 -8.23
CA PRO A 190 -26.41 20.65 -9.68
C PRO A 190 -25.42 19.55 -10.07
N VAL A 191 -24.23 19.51 -9.46
CA VAL A 191 -23.21 18.49 -9.73
C VAL A 191 -23.71 17.10 -9.34
N LEU A 192 -24.29 16.97 -8.14
CA LEU A 192 -24.85 15.70 -7.69
C LEU A 192 -25.98 15.20 -8.60
N ARG A 193 -26.84 16.09 -9.09
CA ARG A 193 -27.90 15.74 -10.05
C ARG A 193 -27.34 15.29 -11.39
N GLU A 194 -26.31 15.94 -11.90
CA GLU A 194 -25.65 15.55 -13.14
C GLU A 194 -25.03 14.15 -13.03
N LEU A 195 -24.25 13.90 -11.98
CA LEU A 195 -23.66 12.59 -11.72
C LEU A 195 -24.72 11.50 -11.54
N SER A 196 -25.81 11.80 -10.82
CA SER A 196 -26.93 10.87 -10.65
C SER A 196 -27.60 10.53 -11.99
N ALA A 197 -27.71 11.48 -12.92
CA ALA A 197 -28.25 11.24 -14.24
C ALA A 197 -27.30 10.41 -15.14
N LEU A 198 -26.00 10.45 -14.87
CA LEU A 198 -24.98 9.64 -15.56
C LEU A 198 -24.87 8.22 -14.98
N GLY A 199 -25.17 8.03 -13.71
CA GLY A 199 -25.04 6.74 -12.99
C GLY A 199 -25.60 5.53 -13.74
N PRO A 200 -26.85 5.56 -14.26
CA PRO A 200 -27.38 4.43 -15.02
C PRO A 200 -26.58 4.06 -16.29
N ARG A 201 -25.82 5.01 -16.86
CA ARG A 201 -24.97 4.77 -18.03
C ARG A 201 -23.67 4.05 -17.70
N THR A 202 -23.26 4.02 -16.44
CA THR A 202 -22.07 3.29 -15.98
C THR A 202 -22.41 1.90 -15.46
N ALA A 203 -23.69 1.51 -15.46
CA ALA A 203 -24.12 0.17 -15.10
C ALA A 203 -23.47 -0.86 -16.03
N GLY A 204 -22.75 -1.82 -15.45
CA GLY A 204 -21.99 -2.84 -16.20
C GLY A 204 -20.70 -2.33 -16.86
N ALA A 205 -20.35 -1.05 -16.71
CA ALA A 205 -19.06 -0.54 -17.15
C ALA A 205 -17.94 -1.20 -16.36
N ARG A 206 -16.88 -1.59 -17.06
CA ARG A 206 -15.70 -2.22 -16.48
C ARG A 206 -14.54 -1.25 -16.50
N TRP A 207 -13.69 -1.35 -15.48
CA TRP A 207 -12.43 -0.63 -15.47
C TRP A 207 -11.50 -1.23 -16.54
N GLU A 208 -10.85 -0.35 -17.30
CA GLU A 208 -9.80 -0.73 -18.24
C GLU A 208 -8.47 -0.13 -17.79
N ASN A 209 -7.39 -0.87 -17.97
CA ASN A 209 -6.03 -0.44 -17.66
C ASN A 209 -5.13 -0.54 -18.90
N ASP A 210 -3.99 0.15 -18.87
CA ASP A 210 -3.03 0.20 -19.98
C ASP A 210 -2.03 -0.97 -19.96
N GLY A 211 -2.43 -2.13 -19.42
CA GLY A 211 -1.55 -3.27 -19.18
C GLY A 211 -0.49 -2.97 -18.11
N ILE A 212 -0.81 -2.11 -17.14
CA ILE A 212 0.09 -1.71 -16.05
C ILE A 212 -0.48 -2.24 -14.75
N ALA A 213 0.35 -2.94 -13.97
CA ALA A 213 0.03 -3.36 -12.62
C ALA A 213 1.02 -2.75 -11.62
N ILE A 214 0.49 -2.21 -10.52
CA ILE A 214 1.26 -1.90 -9.33
C ILE A 214 1.14 -3.08 -8.36
N TYR A 215 2.25 -3.69 -7.99
CA TYR A 215 2.26 -4.81 -7.06
C TYR A 215 1.92 -4.35 -5.65
N TYR A 216 0.98 -5.04 -5.02
CA TYR A 216 0.57 -4.80 -3.65
C TYR A 216 1.08 -5.94 -2.76
N SER A 217 2.08 -5.65 -1.93
CA SER A 217 2.58 -6.56 -0.90
C SER A 217 2.26 -6.04 0.49
N HIS A 218 1.26 -6.66 1.13
CA HIS A 218 0.96 -6.34 2.53
C HIS A 218 2.13 -6.68 3.47
N PRO A 219 2.86 -7.81 3.31
CA PRO A 219 4.09 -8.04 4.06
C PRO A 219 5.14 -6.93 3.90
N SER A 220 5.31 -6.37 2.70
CA SER A 220 6.20 -5.22 2.47
C SER A 220 5.70 -3.95 3.16
N ILE A 221 4.39 -3.71 3.20
CA ILE A 221 3.79 -2.58 3.94
C ILE A 221 4.09 -2.72 5.45
N GLN A 222 3.92 -3.92 6.00
CA GLN A 222 4.22 -4.20 7.41
C GLN A 222 5.72 -4.07 7.73
N LEU A 223 6.59 -4.55 6.83
CA LEU A 223 8.03 -4.37 6.93
C LEU A 223 8.44 -2.91 6.81
N SER A 224 7.90 -2.17 5.85
CA SER A 224 8.19 -0.74 5.67
C SER A 224 7.93 0.01 6.95
N TRP A 225 6.84 -0.29 7.66
CA TRP A 225 6.56 0.34 8.94
C TRP A 225 7.66 0.07 9.98
N LEU A 226 8.18 -1.16 10.04
CA LEU A 226 9.32 -1.50 10.89
C LEU A 226 10.61 -0.82 10.40
N LEU A 227 10.88 -0.70 9.11
CA LEU A 227 12.07 0.00 8.61
C LEU A 227 11.99 1.50 8.91
N ASP A 228 10.83 2.12 8.67
CA ASP A 228 10.54 3.51 9.02
C ASP A 228 10.73 3.74 10.53
N SER A 229 10.57 2.71 11.37
CA SER A 229 10.76 2.84 12.83
C SER A 229 12.12 3.32 13.27
N GLU A 230 13.15 2.95 12.51
CA GLU A 230 14.52 3.30 12.81
C GLU A 230 14.75 4.80 12.59
N ALA A 231 14.05 5.38 11.62
CA ALA A 231 14.11 6.79 11.30
C ALA A 231 13.42 7.67 12.37
N HIS A 232 12.57 7.10 13.22
CA HIS A 232 11.98 7.82 14.34
C HIS A 232 12.88 7.80 15.58
N GLY A 233 13.07 8.99 16.17
CA GLY A 233 13.68 9.17 17.47
C GLY A 233 12.62 9.27 18.56
N ALA A 234 12.39 10.48 19.08
CA ALA A 234 11.43 10.72 20.16
C ALA A 234 9.97 10.55 19.70
N THR A 235 9.70 10.68 18.41
CA THR A 235 8.36 10.53 17.83
C THR A 235 7.92 9.08 17.64
N TRP A 236 8.80 8.10 17.88
CA TRP A 236 8.54 6.67 17.62
C TRP A 236 7.25 6.11 18.25
N PRO A 237 6.86 6.45 19.50
CA PRO A 237 5.60 5.94 20.04
C PRO A 237 4.35 6.57 19.40
N ASN A 238 4.49 7.74 18.75
CA ASN A 238 3.39 8.56 18.25
C ASN A 238 3.55 8.83 16.76
N ARG A 239 3.48 7.78 15.95
CA ARG A 239 3.62 7.84 14.48
C ARG A 239 2.32 8.22 13.78
N ASN A 240 1.83 9.41 14.08
CA ASN A 240 0.64 9.93 13.40
C ASN A 240 0.89 10.04 11.89
N ARG A 241 -0.17 9.87 11.10
CA ARG A 241 -0.14 10.03 9.63
C ARG A 241 0.85 9.09 8.93
N ASP A 242 1.03 7.88 9.45
CA ASP A 242 1.89 6.84 8.84
C ASP A 242 1.56 6.58 7.35
N ALA A 243 0.30 6.69 6.93
CA ALA A 243 -0.08 6.54 5.52
C ALA A 243 0.43 7.68 4.61
N GLU A 244 0.74 8.84 5.17
CA GLU A 244 1.19 10.03 4.47
C GLU A 244 2.70 10.27 4.60
N LEU A 245 3.31 9.78 5.68
CA LEU A 245 4.72 9.95 5.97
C LEU A 245 5.53 8.67 5.70
N GLY A 246 4.92 7.49 5.86
CA GLY A 246 5.59 6.20 5.73
C GLY A 246 6.02 5.87 4.29
N THR A 247 7.15 5.18 4.19
CA THR A 247 7.85 4.94 2.92
C THR A 247 7.00 4.16 1.92
N ALA A 248 6.40 3.03 2.30
CA ALA A 248 5.56 2.25 1.40
C ALA A 248 4.36 3.04 0.83
N GLY A 249 3.79 3.98 1.62
CA GLY A 249 2.71 4.85 1.16
C GLY A 249 3.22 5.91 0.18
N CYS A 250 4.30 6.60 0.53
CA CYS A 250 4.92 7.64 -0.30
C CYS A 250 5.40 7.11 -1.65
N VAL A 251 6.15 6.02 -1.66
CA VAL A 251 6.71 5.42 -2.90
C VAL A 251 5.59 4.96 -3.84
N ARG A 252 4.57 4.28 -3.29
CA ARG A 252 3.39 3.89 -4.08
C ARG A 252 2.72 5.11 -4.71
N ARG A 253 2.46 6.14 -3.91
CA ARG A 253 1.81 7.37 -4.38
C ARG A 253 2.64 8.11 -5.44
N ALA A 254 3.97 8.09 -5.34
CA ALA A 254 4.84 8.65 -6.37
C ALA A 254 4.63 7.96 -7.73
N TRP A 255 4.52 6.63 -7.75
CA TRP A 255 4.19 5.89 -8.98
C TRP A 255 2.79 6.21 -9.50
N GLU A 256 1.80 6.31 -8.62
CA GLU A 256 0.43 6.68 -9.01
C GLU A 256 0.39 8.08 -9.66
N PHE A 257 1.08 9.07 -9.08
CA PHE A 257 1.16 10.40 -9.67
C PHE A 257 1.86 10.40 -11.02
N LEU A 258 2.97 9.67 -11.19
CA LEU A 258 3.65 9.57 -12.47
C LEU A 258 2.78 8.93 -13.56
N LEU A 259 2.03 7.88 -13.22
CA LEU A 259 1.12 7.23 -14.16
C LEU A 259 -0.05 8.15 -14.50
N ASN A 260 -0.65 8.79 -13.51
CA ASN A 260 -1.77 9.72 -13.70
C ASN A 260 -1.37 10.95 -14.54
N ASP A 261 -0.20 11.55 -14.26
CA ASP A 261 0.33 12.69 -15.03
C ASP A 261 0.66 12.30 -16.48
N ALA A 262 1.02 11.03 -16.71
CA ALA A 262 1.20 10.47 -18.04
C ALA A 262 -0.12 10.06 -18.72
N GLY A 263 -1.26 10.17 -18.04
CA GLY A 263 -2.57 9.77 -18.54
C GLY A 263 -2.76 8.25 -18.65
N LEU A 264 -1.98 7.47 -17.90
CA LEU A 264 -1.99 6.00 -17.92
C LEU A 264 -2.86 5.42 -16.80
N GLN A 265 -3.63 4.40 -17.12
CA GLN A 265 -4.45 3.63 -16.20
C GLN A 265 -3.75 2.35 -15.76
N TYR A 266 -3.90 2.00 -14.48
CA TYR A 266 -3.31 0.84 -13.85
C TYR A 266 -4.30 0.15 -12.93
N ASP A 267 -3.97 -1.09 -12.57
CA ASP A 267 -4.61 -1.81 -11.46
C ASP A 267 -3.56 -2.24 -10.42
N PHE A 268 -4.01 -2.48 -9.21
CA PHE A 268 -3.22 -3.15 -8.19
C PHE A 268 -3.28 -4.67 -8.35
N LEU A 269 -2.13 -5.33 -8.19
CA LEU A 269 -2.02 -6.78 -8.23
C LEU A 269 -1.56 -7.33 -6.87
N ALA A 270 -2.47 -8.03 -6.19
CA ALA A 270 -2.24 -8.57 -4.85
C ALA A 270 -1.16 -9.68 -4.83
N TYR A 271 -0.31 -9.62 -3.82
CA TYR A 271 0.75 -10.59 -3.54
C TYR A 271 0.29 -12.05 -3.61
N ASP A 272 -0.82 -12.36 -2.96
CA ASP A 272 -1.31 -13.73 -2.87
C ASP A 272 -1.91 -14.24 -4.20
N ARG A 273 -2.45 -13.34 -5.03
CA ARG A 273 -2.87 -13.64 -6.40
C ARG A 273 -1.66 -13.94 -7.28
N VAL A 274 -0.59 -13.15 -7.19
CA VAL A 274 0.66 -13.44 -7.91
C VAL A 274 1.20 -14.81 -7.51
N GLY A 275 1.28 -15.11 -6.21
CA GLY A 275 1.77 -16.42 -5.75
C GLY A 275 0.95 -17.60 -6.30
N ARG A 276 -0.38 -17.48 -6.32
CA ARG A 276 -1.29 -18.54 -6.77
C ARG A 276 -1.41 -18.68 -8.28
N GLU A 277 -1.55 -17.56 -8.99
CA GLU A 277 -2.01 -17.49 -10.38
C GLU A 277 -0.94 -16.92 -11.32
N GLY A 278 0.11 -16.29 -10.78
CA GLY A 278 1.08 -15.52 -11.54
C GLY A 278 0.55 -14.16 -11.99
N VAL A 279 1.39 -13.44 -12.74
CA VAL A 279 1.01 -12.14 -13.32
C VAL A 279 0.09 -12.37 -14.54
N PRO A 280 -1.11 -11.75 -14.63
CA PRO A 280 -2.01 -11.96 -15.75
C PRO A 280 -1.41 -11.60 -17.12
N ALA A 281 -1.80 -12.32 -18.18
CA ALA A 281 -1.29 -12.08 -19.53
C ALA A 281 -1.68 -10.71 -20.12
N SER A 282 -2.72 -10.06 -19.57
CA SER A 282 -3.11 -8.69 -19.94
C SER A 282 -2.13 -7.64 -19.44
N ILE A 283 -1.31 -7.96 -18.43
CA ILE A 283 -0.30 -7.05 -17.88
C ILE A 283 0.97 -7.14 -18.73
N ARG A 284 1.51 -5.96 -19.05
CA ARG A 284 2.77 -5.76 -19.77
C ARG A 284 3.85 -5.16 -18.88
N PHE A 285 3.45 -4.35 -17.89
CA PHE A 285 4.35 -3.70 -16.94
C PHE A 285 3.93 -4.05 -15.51
N LEU A 286 4.87 -4.56 -14.71
CA LEU A 286 4.70 -4.79 -13.29
C LEU A 286 5.65 -3.89 -12.52
N ILE A 287 5.10 -2.96 -11.74
CA ILE A 287 5.85 -2.04 -10.90
C ILE A 287 5.84 -2.59 -9.47
N LEU A 288 7.01 -2.68 -8.84
CA LEU A 288 7.26 -3.22 -7.51
C LEU A 288 7.66 -2.08 -6.54
N PRO A 289 6.73 -1.21 -6.12
CA PRO A 289 7.07 -0.07 -5.27
C PRO A 289 7.40 -0.53 -3.85
N ALA A 290 8.57 -0.17 -3.32
CA ALA A 290 9.00 -0.51 -1.96
C ALA A 290 8.73 -1.99 -1.60
N THR A 291 8.99 -2.89 -2.54
CA THR A 291 8.64 -4.32 -2.40
C THR A 291 9.76 -5.05 -1.67
N PHE A 292 9.81 -4.89 -0.35
CA PHE A 292 10.87 -5.46 0.50
C PHE A 292 10.72 -6.96 0.74
N ALA A 293 9.49 -7.46 0.89
CA ALA A 293 9.19 -8.88 1.13
C ALA A 293 8.60 -9.58 -0.10
N LEU A 294 9.19 -10.73 -0.41
CA LEU A 294 8.71 -11.68 -1.41
C LEU A 294 8.95 -13.12 -0.92
N SER A 295 7.98 -14.00 -1.13
CA SER A 295 8.19 -15.44 -1.09
C SER A 295 8.93 -15.94 -2.33
N GLU A 296 9.50 -17.14 -2.23
CA GLU A 296 10.13 -17.80 -3.39
C GLU A 296 9.13 -18.04 -4.52
N VAL A 297 7.86 -18.34 -4.18
CA VAL A 297 6.82 -18.54 -5.20
C VAL A 297 6.53 -17.23 -5.92
N GLU A 298 6.35 -16.11 -5.20
CA GLU A 298 6.11 -14.81 -5.83
C GLU A 298 7.30 -14.38 -6.70
N ALA A 299 8.53 -14.54 -6.21
CA ALA A 299 9.74 -14.24 -6.96
C ALA A 299 9.81 -15.05 -8.27
N GLU A 300 9.51 -16.34 -8.22
CA GLU A 300 9.47 -17.18 -9.42
C GLU A 300 8.38 -16.75 -10.41
N ARG A 301 7.18 -16.40 -9.91
CA ARG A 301 6.08 -15.90 -10.76
C ARG A 301 6.42 -14.58 -11.45
N ILE A 302 7.24 -13.75 -10.81
CA ILE A 302 7.76 -12.50 -11.39
C ILE A 302 8.84 -12.81 -12.44
N ARG A 303 9.74 -13.78 -12.18
CA ARG A 303 10.70 -14.24 -13.21
C ARG A 303 10.01 -14.82 -14.43
N GLU A 304 9.01 -15.68 -14.24
CA GLU A 304 8.18 -16.22 -15.32
C GLU A 304 7.53 -15.09 -16.15
N PHE A 305 7.13 -13.99 -15.49
CA PHE A 305 6.56 -12.81 -16.16
C PHE A 305 7.58 -12.07 -17.00
N ALA A 306 8.78 -11.84 -16.48
CA ALA A 306 9.86 -11.25 -17.26
C ALA A 306 10.28 -12.15 -18.44
N ALA A 307 10.41 -13.46 -18.20
CA ALA A 307 10.84 -14.44 -19.20
C ALA A 307 9.89 -14.52 -20.40
N ARG A 308 8.60 -14.25 -20.21
CA ARG A 308 7.61 -14.18 -21.32
C ARG A 308 7.47 -12.79 -21.96
N GLY A 309 8.39 -11.87 -21.68
CA GLY A 309 8.46 -10.54 -22.29
C GLY A 309 7.76 -9.42 -21.49
N GLY A 310 7.34 -9.69 -20.27
CA GLY A 310 6.85 -8.66 -19.35
C GLY A 310 7.99 -7.75 -18.88
N VAL A 311 7.66 -6.49 -18.58
CA VAL A 311 8.61 -5.53 -18.01
C VAL A 311 8.39 -5.42 -16.52
N VAL A 312 9.43 -5.72 -15.73
CA VAL A 312 9.42 -5.55 -14.28
C VAL A 312 10.22 -4.31 -13.92
N ILE A 313 9.62 -3.43 -13.12
CA ILE A 313 10.24 -2.21 -12.63
C ILE A 313 10.24 -2.29 -11.11
N ALA A 314 11.41 -2.16 -10.49
CA ALA A 314 11.55 -2.08 -9.04
C ALA A 314 12.36 -0.85 -8.67
N ASP A 315 12.20 -0.39 -7.43
CA ASP A 315 12.99 0.69 -6.85
C ASP A 315 14.17 0.14 -6.04
N PHE A 316 14.19 0.36 -4.73
CA PHE A 316 15.28 0.02 -3.84
C PHE A 316 14.92 -1.19 -2.97
N MET A 317 15.93 -1.93 -2.52
CA MET A 317 15.76 -3.03 -1.57
C MET A 317 14.73 -4.10 -1.99
N CYS A 318 14.55 -4.29 -3.30
CA CYS A 318 13.54 -5.21 -3.82
C CYS A 318 13.84 -6.67 -3.41
N GLY A 319 12.92 -7.28 -2.65
CA GLY A 319 13.01 -8.67 -2.23
C GLY A 319 14.18 -8.99 -1.31
N LEU A 320 14.59 -8.06 -0.43
CA LEU A 320 15.63 -8.30 0.58
C LEU A 320 15.16 -9.08 1.82
N PHE A 321 13.85 -9.26 1.97
CA PHE A 321 13.23 -10.08 3.01
C PHE A 321 12.38 -11.21 2.41
N ASP A 322 12.22 -12.30 3.14
CA ASP A 322 11.17 -13.28 2.84
C ASP A 322 9.77 -12.75 3.20
N GLN A 323 8.71 -13.47 2.82
CA GLN A 323 7.32 -13.09 3.12
C GLN A 323 6.99 -13.04 4.63
N HIS A 324 7.87 -13.57 5.48
CA HIS A 324 7.75 -13.54 6.94
C HIS A 324 8.63 -12.43 7.54
N GLY A 325 9.38 -11.66 6.75
CA GLY A 325 10.26 -10.61 7.26
C GLY A 325 11.58 -11.10 7.83
N ARG A 326 12.10 -12.23 7.33
CA ARG A 326 13.49 -12.62 7.56
C ARG A 326 14.39 -11.99 6.51
N GLY A 327 15.44 -11.31 6.95
CA GLY A 327 16.41 -10.74 6.05
C GLY A 327 17.18 -11.83 5.30
N ARG A 328 17.46 -11.59 4.02
CA ARG A 328 18.10 -12.55 3.14
C ARG A 328 19.61 -12.32 3.06
N THR A 329 20.34 -13.36 2.68
CA THR A 329 21.77 -13.24 2.32
C THR A 329 22.00 -12.86 0.86
N LYS A 330 20.95 -12.93 0.05
CA LYS A 330 20.89 -12.56 -1.37
C LYS A 330 19.46 -12.11 -1.69
N GLY A 331 19.28 -11.03 -2.45
CA GLY A 331 17.95 -10.55 -2.83
C GLY A 331 17.20 -11.55 -3.71
N ALA A 332 15.87 -11.61 -3.51
CA ALA A 332 15.01 -12.60 -4.16
C ALA A 332 14.91 -12.42 -5.68
N LEU A 333 15.26 -11.25 -6.23
CA LEU A 333 15.21 -10.91 -7.66
C LEU A 333 16.53 -10.30 -8.17
N ASP A 334 17.62 -10.42 -7.41
CA ASP A 334 18.93 -9.88 -7.77
C ASP A 334 19.40 -10.30 -9.17
N ASP A 335 19.19 -11.57 -9.50
CA ASP A 335 19.50 -12.16 -10.80
C ASP A 335 18.68 -11.55 -11.94
N LEU A 336 17.41 -11.21 -11.68
CA LEU A 336 16.53 -10.61 -12.68
C LEU A 336 16.96 -9.17 -13.00
N PHE A 337 17.38 -8.41 -11.99
CA PHE A 337 17.81 -7.01 -12.17
C PHE A 337 19.30 -6.85 -12.49
N GLY A 338 20.08 -7.93 -12.42
CA GLY A 338 21.53 -7.88 -12.65
C GLY A 338 22.24 -7.06 -11.58
N VAL A 339 21.80 -7.20 -10.33
CA VAL A 339 22.38 -6.55 -9.13
C VAL A 339 22.79 -7.61 -8.11
N GLU A 340 23.54 -7.23 -7.08
CA GLU A 340 23.96 -8.16 -6.03
C GLU A 340 23.86 -7.51 -4.64
N HIS A 341 23.01 -8.09 -3.79
CA HIS A 341 22.89 -7.73 -2.39
C HIS A 341 23.51 -8.79 -1.49
N GLY A 342 24.26 -8.33 -0.48
CA GLY A 342 24.85 -9.18 0.56
C GLY A 342 24.03 -9.19 1.86
N GLY A 343 24.09 -10.29 2.60
CA GLY A 343 23.48 -10.39 3.93
C GLY A 343 24.13 -9.51 5.00
N ASP A 344 25.30 -8.95 4.72
CA ASP A 344 26.06 -8.07 5.61
C ASP A 344 25.65 -6.58 5.51
N LEU A 345 24.77 -6.24 4.56
CA LEU A 345 24.18 -4.90 4.39
C LEU A 345 23.52 -4.40 5.67
N ARG A 346 23.66 -3.10 5.93
CA ARG A 346 23.12 -2.38 7.08
C ARG A 346 22.45 -1.09 6.62
N ALA A 347 21.72 -0.43 7.51
CA ALA A 347 21.05 0.86 7.23
C ALA A 347 21.96 1.91 6.54
N LYS A 348 23.24 1.99 6.94
CA LYS A 348 24.24 2.93 6.37
C LYS A 348 24.55 2.72 4.87
N ASP A 349 24.20 1.56 4.34
CA ASP A 349 24.50 1.18 2.95
C ASP A 349 23.40 1.65 1.98
N PHE A 350 22.27 2.12 2.52
CA PHE A 350 21.13 2.66 1.79
C PHE A 350 21.10 4.20 1.87
N PHE A 351 20.13 4.76 2.58
CA PHE A 351 19.79 6.18 2.53
C PHE A 351 20.50 7.01 3.61
N GLY A 352 20.80 8.26 3.24
CA GLY A 352 21.38 9.23 4.17
C GLY A 352 22.64 8.69 4.83
N GLU A 353 22.89 8.98 6.09
CA GLU A 353 24.06 8.42 6.78
C GLU A 353 23.85 6.99 7.30
N ARG A 354 22.60 6.61 7.63
CA ARG A 354 22.29 5.40 8.41
C ARG A 354 20.80 5.00 8.42
N LEU A 355 20.07 5.15 7.30
CA LEU A 355 18.64 4.83 7.25
C LEU A 355 18.33 3.74 6.22
N TRP A 356 17.49 2.79 6.59
CA TRP A 356 16.89 1.84 5.64
C TRP A 356 15.91 2.49 4.65
N VAL A 357 15.40 3.68 4.95
CA VAL A 357 14.29 4.31 4.22
C VAL A 357 14.64 5.71 3.72
N GLU A 358 13.92 6.16 2.70
CA GLU A 358 14.20 7.40 1.94
C GLU A 358 13.83 8.70 2.66
N SER A 359 13.21 8.62 3.83
CA SER A 359 12.82 9.79 4.61
C SER A 359 13.20 9.63 6.08
N ASP A 360 13.65 10.72 6.69
CA ASP A 360 13.87 10.80 8.13
C ASP A 360 12.55 11.21 8.75
N GLN A 361 11.86 10.23 9.32
CA GLN A 361 10.53 10.40 9.87
C GLN A 361 10.50 11.29 11.12
N GLU A 362 11.61 11.39 11.86
CA GLU A 362 11.73 12.32 12.99
C GLU A 362 11.82 13.76 12.47
N ALA A 363 12.70 14.02 11.51
CA ALA A 363 12.86 15.35 10.91
C ALA A 363 11.63 15.76 10.09
N GLY A 364 10.97 14.78 9.47
CA GLY A 364 9.79 14.92 8.62
C GLY A 364 8.45 14.89 9.37
N TYR A 365 8.45 14.74 10.70
CA TYR A 365 7.23 14.50 11.48
C TYR A 365 6.11 15.54 11.25
N GLU A 366 6.49 16.81 11.13
CA GLU A 366 5.58 17.94 10.88
C GLU A 366 5.57 18.39 9.41
N ALA A 367 5.99 17.51 8.49
CA ALA A 367 5.99 17.82 7.06
C ALA A 367 4.56 17.98 6.54
N LYS A 368 4.37 19.05 5.76
CA LYS A 368 3.11 19.39 5.08
C LYS A 368 3.23 19.28 3.56
N SER A 369 4.38 18.86 3.05
CA SER A 369 4.63 18.65 1.63
C SER A 369 5.67 17.55 1.41
N TYR A 370 5.54 16.82 0.30
CA TYR A 370 6.53 15.81 -0.09
C TYR A 370 7.93 16.40 -0.27
N ALA A 371 8.03 17.61 -0.83
CA ALA A 371 9.32 18.28 -0.98
C ALA A 371 10.05 18.49 0.37
N ARG A 372 9.31 18.77 1.45
CA ARG A 372 9.89 18.89 2.79
C ARG A 372 10.25 17.52 3.38
N LEU A 373 9.36 16.54 3.24
CA LEU A 373 9.58 15.18 3.76
C LEU A 373 10.78 14.50 3.08
N LEU A 374 10.79 14.46 1.75
CA LEU A 374 11.86 13.85 0.96
C LEU A 374 13.13 14.71 0.97
N GLY A 375 13.04 15.99 1.34
CA GLY A 375 14.19 16.85 1.61
C GLY A 375 14.97 16.51 2.89
N THR A 376 14.41 15.65 3.76
CA THR A 376 15.06 15.28 5.04
C THR A 376 16.25 14.34 4.87
N VAL A 377 16.26 13.54 3.80
CA VAL A 377 17.35 12.63 3.48
C VAL A 377 17.85 12.93 2.08
N LYS A 378 19.17 13.15 1.95
CA LYS A 378 19.80 13.36 0.64
C LYS A 378 20.36 12.04 0.14
N SER A 379 19.87 11.61 -1.02
CA SER A 379 20.45 10.48 -1.76
C SER A 379 21.55 10.99 -2.70
N GLY A 380 22.52 10.12 -3.01
CA GLY A 380 23.42 10.40 -4.13
C GLY A 380 22.61 10.51 -5.42
N MET A 381 23.13 11.22 -6.42
CA MET A 381 22.49 11.31 -7.74
C MET A 381 23.40 10.65 -8.78
N GLU A 382 22.83 9.83 -9.64
CA GLU A 382 23.50 9.18 -10.77
C GLU A 382 22.61 9.31 -12.00
N GLU A 383 23.15 9.89 -13.08
CA GLU A 383 22.40 10.14 -14.33
C GLU A 383 21.06 10.89 -14.16
N GLY A 384 20.94 11.72 -13.12
CA GLY A 384 19.71 12.48 -12.83
C GLY A 384 18.68 11.73 -11.99
N PHE A 385 18.97 10.50 -11.57
CA PHE A 385 18.14 9.70 -10.65
C PHE A 385 18.78 9.62 -9.27
N ALA A 386 17.98 9.40 -8.23
CA ALA A 386 18.57 9.07 -6.94
C ALA A 386 19.22 7.69 -6.99
N ARG A 387 20.36 7.59 -6.33
CA ARG A 387 21.07 6.36 -6.02
C ARG A 387 20.88 6.07 -4.54
N PRO A 388 19.85 5.27 -4.20
CA PRO A 388 19.53 4.93 -2.82
C PRO A 388 20.55 3.95 -2.22
N GLU A 389 21.24 3.16 -3.05
CA GLU A 389 22.13 2.09 -2.59
C GLU A 389 23.58 2.40 -2.98
N ARG A 390 24.42 2.64 -1.96
CA ARG A 390 25.79 3.14 -2.16
C ARG A 390 26.74 2.07 -2.68
N GLY A 391 26.52 0.82 -2.25
CA GLY A 391 27.40 -0.31 -2.55
C GLY A 391 26.90 -1.26 -3.63
N LEU A 392 25.71 -1.03 -4.19
CA LEU A 392 25.11 -1.97 -5.13
C LEU A 392 25.93 -2.04 -6.43
N THR A 393 26.39 -3.24 -6.75
CA THR A 393 27.16 -3.57 -7.96
C THR A 393 26.25 -4.21 -8.99
N GLY A 394 26.29 -3.75 -10.25
CA GLY A 394 25.44 -4.29 -11.31
C GLY A 394 25.32 -3.37 -12.51
N THR A 395 24.62 -3.84 -13.55
CA THR A 395 24.28 -3.04 -14.76
C THR A 395 22.91 -2.37 -14.68
N ALA A 396 22.23 -2.45 -13.53
CA ALA A 396 20.91 -1.85 -13.35
C ALA A 396 21.00 -0.33 -13.46
N ARG A 397 20.15 0.26 -14.32
CA ARG A 397 19.91 1.70 -14.35
C ARG A 397 18.94 2.02 -13.23
N TYR A 398 19.38 2.83 -12.27
CA TYR A 398 18.56 3.25 -11.15
C TYR A 398 17.43 4.17 -11.61
N ALA A 399 16.23 3.91 -11.11
CA ALA A 399 15.14 4.87 -11.10
C ALA A 399 14.55 4.92 -9.69
N SER A 400 15.31 5.48 -8.73
CA SER A 400 14.72 5.96 -7.47
C SER A 400 14.23 7.38 -7.71
N ILE A 401 12.94 7.59 -7.50
CA ILE A 401 12.30 8.89 -7.71
C ILE A 401 12.46 9.70 -6.43
N ASN A 402 13.55 10.46 -6.34
CA ASN A 402 13.63 11.53 -5.38
C ASN A 402 12.91 12.74 -5.98
N THR A 403 11.82 13.22 -5.37
CA THR A 403 11.08 14.39 -5.86
C THR A 403 11.83 15.71 -5.63
N HIS A 404 13.17 15.72 -5.69
CA HIS A 404 14.00 16.91 -5.61
C HIS A 404 13.86 17.82 -6.85
N LEU A 405 13.10 17.42 -7.87
CA LEU A 405 12.72 18.32 -8.94
C LEU A 405 11.73 19.35 -8.39
N GLY A 406 12.26 20.54 -8.11
CA GLY A 406 11.46 21.71 -7.80
C GLY A 406 10.30 21.81 -8.78
N ILE A 407 9.09 21.83 -8.24
CA ILE A 407 7.85 21.96 -8.99
C ILE A 407 7.88 23.35 -9.63
N GLY A 408 8.33 23.38 -10.89
CA GLY A 408 8.51 24.58 -11.69
C GLY A 408 8.59 24.17 -13.15
N GLU A 409 7.43 24.20 -13.81
CA GLU A 409 7.23 24.21 -15.26
C GLU A 409 7.93 23.13 -16.10
N ARG A 410 7.12 22.18 -16.61
CA ARG A 410 7.40 21.36 -17.81
C ARG A 410 8.71 20.55 -17.78
N ALA A 411 8.71 19.44 -17.06
CA ALA A 411 9.66 18.36 -17.30
C ALA A 411 8.89 17.06 -17.56
N VAL A 412 8.80 16.68 -18.84
CA VAL A 412 8.55 15.30 -19.24
C VAL A 412 9.69 14.48 -18.65
N ALA A 413 9.42 13.67 -17.63
CA ALA A 413 10.40 12.76 -17.07
C ALA A 413 10.72 11.70 -18.13
N ALA A 414 11.85 11.87 -18.80
CA ALA A 414 12.42 10.85 -19.67
C ALA A 414 12.91 9.69 -18.79
N LEU A 415 12.04 8.70 -18.56
CA LEU A 415 12.41 7.38 -18.07
C LEU A 415 13.34 6.73 -19.11
N GLN A 416 14.65 6.70 -18.85
CA GLN A 416 15.57 5.89 -19.63
C GLN A 416 15.51 4.44 -19.12
N LEU A 417 14.43 3.75 -19.50
CA LEU A 417 14.18 2.34 -19.21
C LEU A 417 15.40 1.48 -19.60
N GLY A 418 16.10 0.94 -18.61
CA GLY A 418 16.98 -0.21 -18.78
C GLY A 418 16.13 -1.48 -18.89
N ALA A 419 15.52 -1.70 -20.06
CA ALA A 419 14.79 -2.93 -20.33
C ALA A 419 15.78 -4.09 -20.49
N VAL A 420 15.68 -5.12 -19.64
CA VAL A 420 16.30 -6.42 -19.93
C VAL A 420 15.45 -7.08 -21.01
N ARG A 421 15.87 -6.97 -22.28
CA ARG A 421 15.33 -7.80 -23.35
C ARG A 421 16.04 -9.16 -23.28
N GLY A 422 15.31 -10.19 -22.84
CA GLY A 422 15.76 -11.58 -22.97
C GLY A 422 15.95 -11.93 -24.45
N CYS A 423 17.03 -12.62 -24.78
CA CYS A 423 17.33 -13.18 -26.10
C CYS A 423 16.31 -14.22 -26.55
#